data_AF-A0A920I6N1-F1
#
_entry.id   AF-A0A920I6N1-F1
#
_cell.length_a   1.000
_cell.length_b   1.000
_cell.length_c   1.000
_cell.angle_alpha   90.00
_cell.angle_beta   90.00
_cell.angle_gamma   90.00
#
_symmetry.space_group_name_H-M   'P 1'
#
loop_
_entity.id
_entity.type
_entity.pdbx_description
1 polymer ?
#
loop_
_entity_poly.entity_id
_entity_poly.type
_entity_poly.pdbx_seq_one_letter_code
_entity_poly.pdbx_strand_id
1 'polypeptide(L)'
;MVEAADIRTCGLGGDSEVTPVGRGTTGGLTLGPRRAVPLSLLAKQWPEVKDKLAEQLAVAVPMSTDARFVMPLMPNGVPAWLTRSEARLAAKAIEMGPSSVAEIAGTQLALGAVDRLIGRGLLTLATFTPTDALHVTGDFNSFDAEAAMLGAKLIARQKTGIGQPIAETPEELARRTLSELHRRTGLALMDAALAHDGAGEMQATNNPLLANLYRMAPPARTAL
;
A
#
# COMPACT_ATOMS: atom_id res chain seq x y z
N MET A 1 5.29 -41.87 -12.88
CA MET A 1 4.63 -40.54 -12.93
C MET A 1 4.81 -39.94 -11.56
N VAL A 2 5.36 -38.73 -11.45
CA VAL A 2 5.58 -38.05 -10.15
C VAL A 2 4.47 -37.03 -9.98
N GLU A 3 3.75 -37.08 -8.86
CA GLU A 3 2.80 -36.03 -8.51
C GLU A 3 3.58 -34.72 -8.27
N ALA A 4 3.24 -33.69 -9.03
CA ALA A 4 3.80 -32.36 -8.90
C ALA A 4 2.68 -31.38 -8.54
N ALA A 5 2.96 -30.44 -7.64
CA ALA A 5 2.05 -29.34 -7.35
C ALA A 5 2.11 -28.31 -8.49
N ASP A 6 0.95 -27.96 -9.05
CA ASP A 6 0.80 -26.83 -9.96
C ASP A 6 0.61 -25.55 -9.14
N ILE A 7 1.66 -24.73 -9.04
CA ILE A 7 1.69 -23.54 -8.18
C ILE A 7 1.50 -22.29 -9.03
N ARG A 8 0.45 -21.53 -8.72
CA ARG A 8 0.24 -20.17 -9.22
C ARG A 8 0.40 -19.18 -8.07
N THR A 9 1.16 -18.11 -8.32
CA THR A 9 1.45 -17.07 -7.31
C THR A 9 0.86 -15.74 -7.72
N CYS A 10 0.12 -15.10 -6.82
CA CYS A 10 -0.32 -13.72 -6.96
C CYS A 10 0.30 -12.85 -5.86
N GLY A 11 0.89 -11.70 -6.24
CA GLY A 11 1.54 -10.77 -5.31
C GLY A 11 0.53 -9.84 -4.60
N LEU A 12 -0.48 -10.41 -3.94
CA LEU A 12 -1.58 -9.68 -3.31
C LEU A 12 -1.83 -10.23 -1.90
N GLY A 13 -2.04 -9.34 -0.92
CA GLY A 13 -2.38 -9.76 0.44
C GLY A 13 -2.55 -8.59 1.41
N GLY A 14 -2.55 -8.90 2.71
CA GLY A 14 -2.72 -7.92 3.79
C GLY A 14 -1.65 -6.82 3.81
N ASP A 15 -0.45 -7.13 3.33
CA ASP A 15 0.71 -6.24 3.34
C ASP A 15 0.94 -5.57 1.97
N SER A 16 -0.03 -5.59 1.05
CA SER A 16 0.12 -4.90 -0.24
C SER A 16 0.11 -3.37 -0.05
N GLU A 17 1.04 -2.66 -0.72
CA GLU A 17 1.05 -1.19 -0.75
C GLU A 17 -0.26 -0.65 -1.33
N VAL A 18 -1.00 0.17 -0.59
CA VAL A 18 -2.20 0.86 -1.10
C VAL A 18 -1.78 2.19 -1.73
N THR A 19 -2.02 2.35 -3.02
CA THR A 19 -1.72 3.59 -3.76
C THR A 19 -2.97 4.16 -4.41
N PRO A 20 -3.30 5.45 -4.18
CA PRO A 20 -4.31 6.17 -4.94
C PRO A 20 -4.07 6.14 -6.46
N VAL A 21 -5.12 5.89 -7.25
CA VAL A 21 -5.06 6.05 -8.71
C VAL A 21 -5.18 7.54 -9.06
N GLY A 22 -4.04 8.17 -9.32
CA GLY A 22 -3.96 9.61 -9.62
C GLY A 22 -4.21 9.99 -11.08
N ARG A 23 -4.40 9.04 -12.00
CA ARG A 23 -4.64 9.30 -13.45
C ARG A 23 -5.98 8.72 -13.90
N GLY A 24 -6.72 9.47 -14.71
CA GLY A 24 -8.04 9.07 -15.23
C GLY A 24 -9.21 9.69 -14.46
N THR A 25 -10.42 9.51 -14.98
CA THR A 25 -11.67 10.01 -14.38
C THR A 25 -12.26 9.02 -13.38
N THR A 26 -11.98 7.73 -13.57
CA THR A 26 -12.28 6.67 -12.63
C THR A 26 -11.22 6.68 -11.54
N GLY A 27 -11.45 7.44 -10.46
CA GLY A 27 -10.67 7.32 -9.23
C GLY A 27 -10.62 5.87 -8.73
N GLY A 28 -9.77 5.59 -7.75
CA GLY A 28 -9.64 4.23 -7.22
C GLY A 28 -8.36 4.02 -6.43
N LEU A 29 -8.12 2.76 -6.07
CA LEU A 29 -6.95 2.30 -5.33
C LEU A 29 -6.28 1.17 -6.10
N THR A 30 -4.95 1.18 -6.13
CA THR A 30 -4.13 0.07 -6.58
C THR A 30 -3.52 -0.60 -5.36
N LEU A 31 -3.44 -1.94 -5.36
CA LEU A 31 -2.80 -2.73 -4.31
C LEU A 31 -1.52 -3.39 -4.83
N GLY A 32 -0.39 -3.16 -4.17
CA GLY A 32 0.91 -3.67 -4.63
C GLY A 32 1.39 -3.02 -5.95
N PRO A 33 2.33 -3.66 -6.66
CA PRO A 33 2.86 -5.02 -6.45
C PRO A 33 3.84 -5.12 -5.28
N ARG A 34 4.25 -4.00 -4.69
CA ARG A 34 5.17 -3.99 -3.54
C ARG A 34 4.46 -4.45 -2.28
N ARG A 35 5.18 -5.22 -1.47
CA ARG A 35 4.85 -5.44 -0.06
C ARG A 35 5.30 -4.23 0.75
N ALA A 36 4.48 -3.81 1.70
CA ALA A 36 4.79 -2.78 2.68
C ALA A 36 4.45 -3.28 4.10
N VAL A 37 5.16 -2.75 5.09
CA VAL A 37 4.82 -2.99 6.50
C VAL A 37 3.60 -2.13 6.85
N PRO A 38 2.54 -2.71 7.43
CA PRO A 38 1.36 -1.95 7.88
C PRO A 38 1.75 -0.85 8.88
N LEU A 39 1.10 0.31 8.81
CA LEU A 39 1.36 1.42 9.75
C LEU A 39 1.01 1.04 11.19
N SER A 40 -0.06 0.27 11.38
CA SER A 40 -0.46 -0.30 12.66
C SER A 40 0.62 -1.20 13.26
N LEU A 41 1.27 -2.02 12.43
CA LEU A 41 2.38 -2.88 12.85
C LEU A 41 3.65 -2.07 13.12
N LEU A 42 3.93 -1.07 12.30
CA LEU A 42 5.07 -0.17 12.49
C LEU A 42 4.93 0.57 13.83
N ALA A 43 3.78 1.18 14.08
CA ALA A 43 3.52 1.93 15.32
C ALA A 43 3.50 1.05 16.57
N LYS A 44 3.18 -0.24 16.46
CA LYS A 44 3.31 -1.18 17.57
C LYS A 44 4.76 -1.36 18.03
N GLN A 45 5.72 -1.25 17.12
CA GLN A 45 7.16 -1.38 17.40
C GLN A 45 7.81 -0.01 17.67
N TRP A 46 7.33 1.05 16.99
CA TRP A 46 7.83 2.42 17.07
C TRP A 46 6.67 3.40 17.29
N PRO A 47 6.22 3.60 18.55
CA PRO A 47 5.05 4.41 18.87
C PRO A 47 5.10 5.86 18.34
N GLU A 48 6.30 6.44 18.20
CA GLU A 48 6.57 7.78 17.67
C GLU A 48 6.07 7.98 16.22
N VAL A 49 5.79 6.89 15.50
CA VAL A 49 5.17 6.93 14.17
C VAL A 49 3.83 7.64 14.21
N LYS A 50 3.07 7.51 15.31
CA LYS A 50 1.76 8.17 15.45
C LYS A 50 1.88 9.68 15.52
N ASP A 51 2.88 10.18 16.23
CA ASP A 51 3.16 11.60 16.32
C ASP A 51 3.49 12.15 14.93
N LYS A 52 4.34 11.46 14.17
CA LYS A 52 4.68 11.83 12.78
C LYS A 52 3.46 11.80 11.85
N LEU A 53 2.59 10.80 11.98
CA LEU A 53 1.35 10.73 11.21
C LEU A 53 0.39 11.89 11.56
N ALA A 54 0.29 12.23 12.85
CA ALA A 54 -0.53 13.36 13.30
C ALA A 54 0.03 14.70 12.82
N GLU A 55 1.34 14.89 12.86
CA GLU A 55 2.03 16.06 12.31
C GLU A 55 1.78 16.21 10.81
N GLN A 56 1.91 15.13 10.03
CA GLN A 56 1.58 15.13 8.61
C GLN A 56 0.12 15.53 8.36
N LEU A 57 -0.81 15.06 9.21
CA LEU A 57 -2.23 15.37 9.08
C LEU A 57 -2.53 16.84 9.41
N ALA A 58 -1.75 17.47 10.28
CA ALA A 58 -1.85 18.89 10.60
C ALA A 58 -1.41 19.80 9.42
N VAL A 59 -0.61 19.29 8.49
CA VAL A 59 -0.26 20.01 7.26
C VAL A 59 -1.50 20.09 6.35
N ALA A 60 -1.88 21.31 5.96
CA ALA A 60 -3.11 21.56 5.20
C ALA A 60 -3.09 21.00 3.78
N VAL A 61 -1.91 20.91 3.16
CA VAL A 61 -1.74 20.42 1.79
C VAL A 61 -1.31 18.96 1.83
N PRO A 62 -2.09 18.02 1.26
CA PRO A 62 -1.68 16.63 1.15
C PRO A 62 -0.40 16.49 0.33
N MET A 63 0.55 15.70 0.84
CA MET A 63 1.84 15.46 0.16
C MET A 63 1.90 14.03 -0.35
N SER A 64 2.63 13.82 -1.46
CA SER A 64 2.86 12.46 -2.00
C SER A 64 3.68 11.55 -1.09
N THR A 65 4.30 12.13 -0.06
CA THR A 65 5.07 11.43 0.99
C THR A 65 4.24 11.12 2.24
N ASP A 66 2.99 11.58 2.32
CA ASP A 66 2.12 11.33 3.47
C ASP A 66 1.96 9.84 3.72
N ALA A 67 1.95 9.46 5.00
CA ALA A 67 1.82 8.07 5.47
C ALA A 67 2.87 7.09 4.92
N ARG A 68 3.99 7.58 4.35
CA ARG A 68 5.09 6.74 3.86
C ARG A 68 6.29 6.84 4.80
N PHE A 69 6.74 5.69 5.27
CA PHE A 69 7.92 5.51 6.11
C PHE A 69 8.87 4.50 5.49
N VAL A 70 10.15 4.58 5.84
CA VAL A 70 11.16 3.61 5.45
C VAL A 70 11.95 3.14 6.63
N MET A 71 12.33 1.86 6.60
CA MET A 71 13.21 1.24 7.58
C MET A 71 14.47 0.72 6.88
N PRO A 72 15.66 0.90 7.46
CA PRO A 72 16.89 0.36 6.90
C PRO A 72 16.94 -1.17 7.01
N LEU A 73 17.25 -1.83 5.89
CA LEU A 73 17.55 -3.27 5.81
C LEU A 73 19.02 -3.48 5.43
N MET A 74 19.92 -2.93 6.24
CA MET A 74 21.36 -2.93 5.98
C MET A 74 22.14 -3.29 7.26
N PRO A 75 22.00 -4.52 7.79
CA PRO A 75 22.65 -4.91 9.05
C PRO A 75 24.19 -4.85 8.97
N ASN A 76 24.74 -5.01 7.77
CA ASN A 76 26.18 -4.95 7.50
C ASN A 76 26.66 -3.55 7.04
N GLY A 77 25.83 -2.53 7.23
CA GLY A 77 26.12 -1.16 6.80
C GLY A 77 25.84 -0.91 5.31
N VAL A 78 26.23 0.30 4.85
CA VAL A 78 25.94 0.80 3.51
C VAL A 78 26.78 0.07 2.45
N PRO A 79 26.16 -0.52 1.40
CA PRO A 79 26.92 -1.19 0.35
C PRO A 79 27.81 -0.25 -0.47
N ALA A 80 29.05 -0.67 -0.72
CA ALA A 80 30.06 0.13 -1.43
C ALA A 80 29.76 0.41 -2.92
N TRP A 81 28.88 -0.38 -3.55
CA TRP A 81 28.49 -0.21 -4.96
C TRP A 81 27.39 0.84 -5.17
N LEU A 82 26.83 1.42 -4.10
CA LEU A 82 25.87 2.50 -4.21
C LEU A 82 26.54 3.76 -4.77
N THR A 83 25.78 4.53 -5.54
CA THR A 83 26.21 5.89 -5.92
C THR A 83 26.42 6.75 -4.68
N ARG A 84 27.25 7.80 -4.76
CA ARG A 84 27.53 8.68 -3.62
C ARG A 84 26.25 9.25 -2.98
N SER A 85 25.25 9.61 -3.78
CA SER A 85 23.98 10.14 -3.30
C SER A 85 23.13 9.08 -2.60
N GLU A 86 23.04 7.87 -3.15
CA GLU A 86 22.34 6.74 -2.54
C GLU A 86 23.01 6.30 -1.24
N ALA A 87 24.34 6.21 -1.21
CA ALA A 87 25.11 5.83 -0.03
C ALA A 87 24.89 6.83 1.12
N ARG A 88 24.84 8.14 0.82
CA ARG A 88 24.53 9.18 1.82
C ARG A 88 23.11 9.03 2.38
N LEU A 89 22.13 8.76 1.51
CA LEU A 89 20.74 8.55 1.95
C LEU A 89 20.61 7.27 2.78
N ALA A 90 21.27 6.19 2.37
CA ALA A 90 21.32 4.93 3.11
C ALA A 90 21.97 5.09 4.49
N ALA A 91 23.10 5.81 4.58
CA ALA A 91 23.75 6.11 5.86
C ALA A 91 22.82 6.89 6.80
N LYS A 92 22.15 7.93 6.27
CA LYS A 92 21.16 8.71 7.01
C LYS A 92 19.99 7.82 7.50
N ALA A 93 19.51 6.90 6.66
CA ALA A 93 18.44 5.97 7.04
C ALA A 93 18.84 5.04 8.19
N ILE A 94 20.07 4.54 8.17
CA ILE A 94 20.62 3.69 9.24
C ILE A 94 20.69 4.47 10.55
N GLU A 95 21.21 5.70 10.51
CA GLU A 95 21.36 6.56 11.69
C GLU A 95 20.02 6.91 12.33
N MET A 96 19.01 7.22 11.51
CA MET A 96 17.69 7.63 12.01
C MET A 96 16.78 6.46 12.39
N GLY A 97 17.01 5.25 11.87
CA GLY A 97 16.08 4.14 11.98
C GLY A 97 14.78 4.38 11.19
N PRO A 98 13.62 3.83 11.62
CA PRO A 98 12.33 4.06 10.98
C PRO A 98 12.02 5.56 10.86
N SER A 99 11.94 6.04 9.63
CA SER A 99 11.83 7.47 9.34
C SER A 99 10.76 7.74 8.30
N SER A 100 10.10 8.89 8.39
CA SER A 100 9.18 9.27 7.33
C SER A 100 9.95 9.57 6.05
N VAL A 101 9.34 9.29 4.90
CA VAL A 101 9.95 9.60 3.60
C VAL A 101 10.15 11.11 3.44
N ALA A 102 9.26 11.92 4.01
CA ALA A 102 9.36 13.38 4.01
C ALA A 102 10.64 13.88 4.71
N GLU A 103 11.01 13.30 5.86
CA GLU A 103 12.23 13.69 6.60
C GLU A 103 13.52 13.27 5.90
N ILE A 104 13.51 12.09 5.25
CA ILE A 104 14.72 11.55 4.64
C ILE A 104 14.95 12.07 3.22
N ALA A 105 13.90 12.40 2.48
CA ALA A 105 13.93 12.73 1.06
C ALA A 105 13.11 13.99 0.73
N GLY A 106 13.72 15.16 0.92
CA GLY A 106 13.10 16.46 0.59
C GLY A 106 13.15 16.88 -0.88
N THR A 107 13.73 16.08 -1.79
CA THR A 107 13.82 16.41 -3.22
C THR A 107 13.36 15.25 -4.09
N GLN A 108 12.91 15.52 -5.32
CA GLN A 108 12.51 14.47 -6.28
C GLN A 108 13.63 13.47 -6.57
N LEU A 109 14.89 13.94 -6.63
CA LEU A 109 16.06 13.08 -6.79
C LEU A 109 16.24 12.14 -5.58
N ALA A 110 16.04 12.65 -4.37
CA ALA A 110 16.11 11.85 -3.15
C ALA A 110 14.96 10.85 -3.06
N LEU A 111 13.75 11.22 -3.46
CA LEU A 111 12.60 10.29 -3.54
C LEU A 111 12.90 9.14 -4.50
N GLY A 112 13.43 9.44 -5.69
CA GLY A 112 13.87 8.40 -6.62
C GLY A 112 14.98 7.50 -6.06
N ALA A 113 15.86 8.03 -5.20
CA ALA A 113 16.87 7.24 -4.51
C ALA A 113 16.24 6.31 -3.47
N VAL A 114 15.25 6.77 -2.69
CA VAL A 114 14.48 5.93 -1.77
C VAL A 114 13.84 4.76 -2.53
N ASP A 115 13.15 5.03 -3.64
CA ASP A 115 12.52 3.99 -4.45
C ASP A 115 13.52 2.95 -4.98
N ARG A 116 14.71 3.39 -5.42
CA ARG A 116 15.77 2.47 -5.86
C ARG A 116 16.31 1.62 -4.72
N LEU A 117 16.50 2.20 -3.53
CA LEU A 117 16.94 1.44 -2.36
C LEU A 117 15.89 0.42 -1.90
N ILE A 118 14.60 0.78 -1.97
CA ILE A 118 13.49 -0.18 -1.73
C ILE A 118 13.55 -1.31 -2.76
N GLY A 119 13.67 -0.99 -4.05
CA GLY A 119 13.75 -1.99 -5.12
C GLY A 119 14.96 -2.92 -5.02
N ARG A 120 16.02 -2.50 -4.33
CA ARG A 120 17.23 -3.29 -4.05
C ARG A 120 17.18 -4.04 -2.72
N GLY A 121 16.08 -3.95 -1.97
CA GLY A 121 15.92 -4.59 -0.66
C GLY A 121 16.78 -3.95 0.45
N LEU A 122 17.27 -2.73 0.25
CA LEU A 122 18.10 -2.00 1.22
C LEU A 122 17.25 -1.14 2.16
N LEU A 123 16.05 -0.77 1.74
CA LEU A 123 15.02 -0.15 2.58
C LEU A 123 13.73 -0.96 2.48
N THR A 124 13.00 -1.09 3.58
CA THR A 124 11.60 -1.56 3.56
C THR A 124 10.66 -0.38 3.64
N LEU A 125 9.63 -0.39 2.80
CA LEU A 125 8.53 0.57 2.86
C LEU A 125 7.55 0.16 3.97
N ALA A 126 7.11 1.15 4.75
CA ALA A 126 5.91 1.05 5.57
C ALA A 126 4.91 2.13 5.13
N THR A 127 3.66 1.75 4.95
CA THR A 127 2.59 2.61 4.45
C THR A 127 1.23 2.00 4.78
N PHE A 128 0.15 2.68 4.45
CA PHE A 128 -1.19 2.12 4.61
C PHE A 128 -1.37 0.86 3.75
N THR A 129 -1.90 -0.21 4.37
CA THR A 129 -2.09 -1.53 3.79
C THR A 129 -3.51 -2.06 4.03
N PRO A 130 -3.96 -3.14 3.37
CA PRO A 130 -5.21 -3.81 3.74
C PRO A 130 -5.26 -4.29 5.20
N THR A 131 -4.12 -4.65 5.81
CA THR A 131 -4.06 -4.94 7.25
C THR A 131 -4.46 -3.72 8.09
N ASP A 132 -4.07 -2.51 7.70
CA ASP A 132 -4.52 -1.28 8.35
C ASP A 132 -6.01 -1.01 8.09
N ALA A 133 -6.50 -1.32 6.88
CA ALA A 133 -7.93 -1.20 6.58
C ALA A 133 -8.79 -2.09 7.49
N LEU A 134 -8.34 -3.32 7.80
CA LEU A 134 -9.02 -4.19 8.77
C LEU A 134 -9.03 -3.62 10.20
N HIS A 135 -8.01 -2.86 10.60
CA HIS A 135 -8.04 -2.14 11.88
C HIS A 135 -9.04 -1.00 11.89
N VAL A 136 -9.14 -0.26 10.78
CA VAL A 136 -10.10 0.85 10.66
C VAL A 136 -11.54 0.34 10.66
N THR A 137 -11.82 -0.81 10.03
CA THR A 137 -13.16 -1.42 10.08
C THR A 137 -13.45 -2.14 11.40
N GLY A 138 -12.42 -2.44 12.20
CA GLY A 138 -12.53 -3.19 13.45
C GLY A 138 -12.54 -4.72 13.25
N ASP A 139 -12.38 -5.21 12.02
CA ASP A 139 -12.34 -6.64 11.70
C ASP A 139 -11.05 -7.32 12.19
N PHE A 140 -10.00 -6.54 12.47
CA PHE A 140 -8.75 -7.01 13.07
C PHE A 140 -8.20 -5.96 14.04
N ASN A 141 -7.70 -6.36 15.21
CA ASN A 141 -7.37 -5.42 16.29
C ASN A 141 -6.09 -5.79 17.08
N SER A 142 -5.18 -6.56 16.48
CA SER A 142 -3.97 -7.04 17.19
C SER A 142 -2.78 -6.07 17.12
N PHE A 143 -2.83 -5.03 16.30
CA PHE A 143 -1.81 -3.97 16.20
C PHE A 143 -2.39 -2.60 16.59
N ASP A 144 -1.65 -1.51 16.34
CA ASP A 144 -2.07 -0.16 16.73
C ASP A 144 -3.15 0.39 15.78
N ALA A 145 -4.40 0.41 16.24
CA ALA A 145 -5.55 0.88 15.45
C ALA A 145 -5.54 2.40 15.21
N GLU A 146 -4.91 3.17 16.10
CA GLU A 146 -4.82 4.63 15.96
C GLU A 146 -3.90 5.00 14.79
N ALA A 147 -2.77 4.32 14.65
CA ALA A 147 -1.87 4.50 13.51
C ALA A 147 -2.53 4.13 12.17
N ALA A 148 -3.30 3.03 12.14
CA ALA A 148 -4.10 2.68 10.96
C ALA A 148 -5.12 3.78 10.60
N MET A 149 -5.81 4.32 11.61
CA MET A 149 -6.79 5.40 11.44
C MET A 149 -6.14 6.70 10.94
N LEU A 150 -5.00 7.10 11.50
CA LEU A 150 -4.24 8.28 11.03
C LEU A 150 -3.75 8.09 9.60
N GLY A 151 -3.21 6.91 9.28
CA GLY A 151 -2.83 6.54 7.91
C GLY A 151 -4.00 6.62 6.94
N ALA A 152 -5.16 6.08 7.32
CA ALA A 152 -6.37 6.13 6.50
C ALA A 152 -6.83 7.58 6.23
N LYS A 153 -6.79 8.47 7.24
CA LYS A 153 -7.12 9.89 7.06
C LYS A 153 -6.19 10.58 6.05
N LEU A 154 -4.89 10.31 6.15
CA LEU A 154 -3.88 10.86 5.24
C LEU A 154 -4.06 10.40 3.80
N ILE A 155 -4.40 9.13 3.59
CA ILE A 155 -4.65 8.57 2.25
C ILE A 155 -6.00 9.02 1.70
N ALA A 156 -7.06 9.09 2.53
CA ALA A 156 -8.40 9.50 2.10
C ALA A 156 -8.41 10.92 1.54
N ARG A 157 -7.66 11.85 2.17
CA ARG A 157 -7.54 13.24 1.71
C ARG A 157 -6.64 13.45 0.49
N GLN A 158 -5.91 12.43 0.04
CA GLN A 158 -5.15 12.52 -1.21
C GLN A 158 -6.10 12.82 -2.37
N LYS A 159 -5.58 13.45 -3.42
CA LYS A 159 -6.40 13.88 -4.56
C LYS A 159 -6.34 12.89 -5.71
N THR A 160 -7.50 12.62 -6.29
CA THR A 160 -7.67 11.95 -7.59
C THR A 160 -7.14 12.83 -8.74
N GLY A 161 -7.10 12.27 -9.95
CA GLY A 161 -6.73 13.01 -11.17
C GLY A 161 -7.63 14.21 -11.50
N ILE A 162 -8.83 14.28 -10.90
CA ILE A 162 -9.78 15.40 -11.05
C ILE A 162 -9.81 16.33 -9.81
N GLY A 163 -8.90 16.15 -8.86
CA GLY A 163 -8.72 17.03 -7.70
C GLY A 163 -9.65 16.76 -6.51
N GLN A 164 -10.51 15.75 -6.58
CA GLN A 164 -11.38 15.33 -5.46
C GLN A 164 -10.63 14.41 -4.49
N PRO A 165 -10.99 14.39 -3.18
CA PRO A 165 -10.48 13.41 -2.24
C PRO A 165 -10.70 11.96 -2.72
N ILE A 166 -9.81 11.06 -2.34
CA ILE A 166 -9.91 9.63 -2.68
C ILE A 166 -11.09 8.96 -1.96
N ALA A 167 -11.41 9.42 -0.74
CA ALA A 167 -12.57 9.01 0.03
C ALA A 167 -12.99 10.16 0.97
N GLU A 168 -14.28 10.22 1.33
CA GLU A 168 -14.78 11.25 2.25
C GLU A 168 -14.42 10.93 3.70
N THR A 169 -14.30 9.64 4.03
CA THR A 169 -14.01 9.14 5.38
C THR A 169 -12.93 8.07 5.36
N PRO A 170 -12.16 7.92 6.46
CA PRO A 170 -11.18 6.83 6.57
C PRO A 170 -11.84 5.44 6.51
N GLU A 171 -13.07 5.29 7.01
CA GLU A 171 -13.81 4.03 6.94
C GLU A 171 -14.25 3.69 5.50
N GLU A 172 -14.61 4.71 4.71
CA GLU A 172 -14.87 4.52 3.28
C GLU A 172 -13.61 4.08 2.54
N LEU A 173 -12.47 4.72 2.80
CA LEU A 173 -11.18 4.30 2.24
C LEU A 173 -10.89 2.84 2.61
N ALA A 174 -11.03 2.47 3.88
CA ALA A 174 -10.78 1.12 4.36
C ALA A 174 -11.67 0.08 3.63
N ARG A 175 -12.98 0.35 3.53
CA ARG A 175 -13.90 -0.51 2.78
C ARG A 175 -13.55 -0.62 1.30
N ARG A 176 -13.14 0.48 0.65
CA ARG A 176 -12.67 0.46 -0.75
C ARG A 176 -11.42 -0.39 -0.90
N THR A 177 -10.46 -0.29 0.01
CA THR A 177 -9.23 -1.11 0.03
C THR A 177 -9.55 -2.59 0.14
N LEU A 178 -10.38 -2.98 1.10
CA LEU A 178 -10.79 -4.39 1.30
C LEU A 178 -11.61 -4.92 0.12
N SER A 179 -12.49 -4.10 -0.43
CA SER A 179 -13.26 -4.46 -1.64
C SER A 179 -12.34 -4.75 -2.82
N GLU A 180 -11.29 -3.94 -3.02
CA GLU A 180 -10.32 -4.16 -4.09
C GLU A 180 -9.45 -5.40 -3.84
N LEU A 181 -9.07 -5.66 -2.57
CA LEU A 181 -8.37 -6.88 -2.18
C LEU A 181 -9.22 -8.12 -2.50
N HIS A 182 -10.49 -8.13 -2.10
CA HIS A 182 -11.42 -9.21 -2.39
C HIS A 182 -11.61 -9.41 -3.89
N ARG A 183 -11.83 -8.32 -4.64
CA ARG A 183 -12.02 -8.36 -6.09
C ARG A 183 -10.85 -9.01 -6.80
N ARG A 184 -9.63 -8.59 -6.50
CA ARG A 184 -8.42 -9.12 -7.15
C ARG A 184 -8.07 -10.52 -6.69
N THR A 185 -8.37 -10.88 -5.44
CA THR A 185 -8.22 -12.25 -4.96
C THR A 185 -9.18 -13.20 -5.68
N GLY A 186 -10.45 -12.80 -5.83
CA GLY A 186 -11.45 -13.55 -6.59
C GLY A 186 -11.03 -13.77 -8.05
N LEU A 187 -10.52 -12.72 -8.71
CA LEU A 187 -10.02 -12.84 -10.08
C LEU A 187 -8.79 -13.75 -10.18
N ALA A 188 -7.83 -13.63 -9.27
CA ALA A 188 -6.65 -14.49 -9.29
C ALA A 188 -7.01 -15.97 -9.10
N LEU A 189 -7.98 -16.27 -8.22
CA LEU A 189 -8.48 -17.63 -8.04
C LEU A 189 -9.24 -18.14 -9.28
N MET A 190 -10.07 -17.29 -9.90
CA MET A 190 -10.81 -17.66 -11.10
C MET A 190 -9.86 -17.88 -12.30
N ASP A 191 -8.87 -17.02 -12.48
CA ASP A 191 -7.84 -17.18 -13.51
C ASP A 191 -7.05 -18.48 -13.29
N ALA A 192 -6.70 -18.80 -12.04
CA ALA A 192 -6.02 -20.05 -11.73
C ALA A 192 -6.88 -21.29 -12.06
N ALA A 193 -8.18 -21.25 -11.75
CA ALA A 193 -9.11 -22.33 -12.06
C ALA A 193 -9.30 -22.50 -13.57
N LEU A 194 -9.55 -21.41 -14.31
CA LEU A 194 -9.71 -21.44 -15.76
C LEU A 194 -8.46 -21.93 -16.49
N ALA A 195 -7.28 -21.52 -16.01
CA ALA A 195 -6.03 -21.99 -16.58
C ALA A 195 -5.80 -23.49 -16.31
N HIS A 196 -6.17 -23.98 -15.12
CA HIS A 196 -6.13 -25.41 -14.79
C HIS A 196 -7.07 -26.24 -15.70
N ASP A 197 -8.25 -25.70 -16.02
CA ASP A 197 -9.22 -26.32 -16.92
C ASP A 197 -8.86 -26.17 -18.42
N GLY A 198 -7.71 -25.57 -18.74
CA GLY A 198 -7.21 -25.43 -20.11
C GLY A 198 -7.78 -24.26 -20.90
N ALA A 199 -8.50 -23.33 -20.26
CA ALA A 199 -9.01 -22.12 -20.92
C ALA A 199 -7.93 -21.04 -21.15
N GLY A 200 -6.74 -21.22 -20.58
CA GLY A 200 -5.60 -20.31 -20.69
C GLY A 200 -5.50 -19.31 -19.53
N GLU A 201 -4.43 -18.53 -19.53
CA GLU A 201 -4.13 -17.57 -18.46
C GLU A 201 -4.97 -16.27 -18.59
N MET A 202 -5.25 -15.63 -17.46
CA MET A 202 -5.87 -14.29 -17.37
C MET A 202 -7.25 -14.15 -18.05
N GLN A 203 -8.00 -15.24 -18.22
CA GLN A 203 -9.30 -15.22 -18.88
C GLN A 203 -10.38 -14.45 -18.10
N ALA A 204 -10.39 -14.55 -16.77
CA ALA A 204 -11.29 -13.79 -15.93
C ALA A 204 -10.88 -12.32 -15.84
N THR A 205 -9.58 -12.05 -15.66
CA THR A 205 -9.07 -10.67 -15.58
C THR A 205 -9.32 -9.90 -16.87
N ASN A 206 -9.15 -10.53 -18.04
CA ASN A 206 -9.32 -9.87 -19.34
C ASN A 206 -10.78 -9.84 -19.83
N ASN A 207 -11.70 -10.55 -19.18
CA ASN A 207 -13.11 -10.57 -19.54
C ASN A 207 -13.90 -9.54 -18.71
N PRO A 208 -14.48 -8.47 -19.31
CA PRO A 208 -15.17 -7.43 -18.57
C PRO A 208 -16.36 -7.91 -17.74
N LEU A 209 -17.06 -8.98 -18.15
CA LEU A 209 -18.17 -9.52 -17.39
C LEU A 209 -17.65 -10.20 -16.12
N LEU A 210 -16.63 -11.06 -16.26
CA LEU A 210 -16.02 -11.77 -15.14
C LEU A 210 -15.28 -10.83 -14.19
N ALA A 211 -14.54 -9.85 -14.74
CA ALA A 211 -13.84 -8.81 -13.98
C ALA A 211 -14.77 -7.96 -13.10
N ASN A 212 -16.04 -7.82 -13.50
CA ASN A 212 -17.03 -7.04 -12.79
C ASN A 212 -17.90 -7.86 -11.82
N LEU A 213 -17.88 -9.20 -11.87
CA LEU A 213 -18.63 -10.06 -10.93
C LEU A 213 -18.25 -9.79 -9.47
N TYR A 214 -16.99 -9.46 -9.22
CA TYR A 214 -16.47 -9.24 -7.88
C TYR A 214 -16.51 -7.76 -7.43
N ARG A 215 -17.07 -6.84 -8.22
CA ARG A 215 -17.30 -5.48 -7.73
C ARG A 215 -18.51 -5.50 -6.80
N MET A 216 -18.34 -5.03 -5.56
CA MET A 216 -19.49 -4.79 -4.71
C MET A 216 -20.41 -3.78 -5.39
N ALA A 217 -21.70 -4.09 -5.45
CA ALA A 217 -22.70 -3.12 -5.89
C ALA A 217 -22.59 -1.86 -5.01
N PRO A 218 -22.70 -0.65 -5.59
CA PRO A 218 -22.79 0.55 -4.76
C PRO A 218 -23.93 0.35 -3.75
N PRO A 219 -23.79 0.81 -2.49
CA PRO A 219 -24.90 0.76 -1.55
C PRO A 219 -26.11 1.39 -2.21
N ALA A 220 -27.26 0.70 -2.14
CA ALA A 220 -28.51 1.24 -2.66
C ALA A 220 -28.67 2.65 -2.10
N ARG A 221 -28.77 3.65 -2.99
CA ARG A 221 -29.08 5.02 -2.56
C ARG A 221 -30.33 4.91 -1.71
N THR A 222 -30.22 5.19 -0.41
CA THR A 222 -31.36 5.35 0.47
C THR A 222 -32.21 6.44 -0.18
N ALA A 223 -33.39 6.05 -0.68
CA ALA A 223 -34.36 7.00 -1.18
C ALA A 223 -34.73 7.93 -0.02
N LEU A 224 -34.46 9.23 -0.19
CA LEU A 224 -35.06 10.28 0.60
C LEU A 224 -36.53 10.44 0.18
#